data_AF-A0A972VYM2-F1
#
_entry.id   AF-A0A972VYM2-F1
#
_cell.length_a   1.000
_cell.length_b   1.000
_cell.length_c   1.000
_cell.angle_alpha   90.00
_cell.angle_beta   90.00
_cell.angle_gamma   90.00
#
_symmetry.space_group_name_H-M   'P 1'
#
loop_
_entity.id
_entity.type
_entity.pdbx_description
1 polymer ?
#
loop_
_entity_poly.entity_id
_entity_poly.type
_entity_poly.pdbx_seq_one_letter_code
_entity_poly.pdbx_strand_id
1 'polypeptide(L)' 'MMDLDIPERLVPVRDKIDVFVRSKVDPLTEEFLGQTGADGDRWALSARKTEIMDGHKAEAKSAGLWNFFLTESQG' A
#
# COMPACT_ATOMS: atom_id res chain seq x y z
N MET A 1 27.48 7.29 -18.56
CA MET A 1 26.93 6.80 -17.28
C MET A 1 25.44 7.08 -17.32
N MET A 2 24.57 6.09 -17.11
CA MET A 2 23.13 6.37 -17.00
C MET A 2 22.82 6.88 -15.59
N ASP A 3 22.00 7.92 -15.50
CA ASP A 3 21.43 8.40 -14.26
C ASP A 3 20.25 7.50 -13.88
N LEU A 4 20.35 6.86 -12.71
CA LEU A 4 19.35 5.93 -12.17
C LEU A 4 18.70 6.50 -10.89
N ASP A 5 18.98 7.75 -10.55
CA ASP A 5 18.43 8.39 -9.37
C ASP A 5 16.95 8.74 -9.56
N ILE A 6 16.24 8.84 -8.43
CA ILE A 6 14.85 9.29 -8.44
C ILE A 6 14.86 10.78 -8.79
N PRO A 7 14.08 11.22 -9.80
CA PRO A 7 13.96 12.64 -10.11
C PRO A 7 13.51 13.45 -8.89
N GLU A 8 14.12 14.62 -8.64
CA GLU A 8 13.84 15.46 -7.46
C GLU A 8 12.34 15.71 -7.23
N ARG A 9 11.58 15.89 -8.31
CA ARG A 9 10.11 16.09 -8.27
C ARG A 9 9.34 14.93 -7.63
N LEU A 10 9.90 13.71 -7.64
CA LEU A 10 9.27 12.49 -7.12
C LEU A 10 9.71 12.16 -5.69
N VAL A 11 10.76 12.82 -5.17
CA VAL A 11 11.21 12.62 -3.78
C VAL A 11 10.09 12.86 -2.77
N PRO A 12 9.28 13.94 -2.85
CA PRO A 12 8.18 14.14 -1.91
C PRO A 12 7.08 13.07 -2.00
N VAL A 13 6.85 12.50 -3.18
CA VAL A 13 5.86 11.43 -3.37
C VAL A 13 6.37 10.14 -2.73
N ARG A 14 7.64 9.80 -2.96
CA ARG A 14 8.30 8.66 -2.31
C ARG A 14 8.25 8.80 -0.79
N ASP A 15 8.58 9.97 -0.24
CA ASP A 15 8.58 10.16 1.22
C ASP A 15 7.19 9.98 1.83
N LYS A 16 6.13 10.44 1.16
CA LYS A 16 4.74 10.20 1.58
C LYS A 16 4.40 8.71 1.57
N ILE A 17 4.84 7.97 0.55
CA ILE A 17 4.66 6.51 0.47
C ILE A 17 5.40 5.82 1.61
N ASP A 18 6.67 6.17 1.85
CA ASP A 18 7.50 5.59 2.91
C ASP A 18 6.86 5.82 4.30
N VAL A 19 6.33 7.02 4.56
CA VAL A 19 5.59 7.31 5.80
C VAL A 19 4.29 6.52 5.89
N PHE A 20 3.52 6.42 4.80
CA PHE A 20 2.26 5.67 4.78
C PHE A 20 2.50 4.19 5.07
N VAL A 21 3.48 3.57 4.42
CA VAL A 21 3.85 2.16 4.65
C VAL A 21 4.21 1.93 6.11
N ARG A 22 5.13 2.73 6.66
CA ARG A 22 5.60 2.56 8.04
C ARG A 22 4.53 2.79 9.10
N SER A 23 3.65 3.77 8.89
CA SER A 23 2.66 4.15 9.89
C SER A 23 1.34 3.41 9.78
N LYS A 24 0.99 2.90 8.59
CA LYS A 24 -0.31 2.27 8.32
C LYS A 24 -0.20 0.80 7.98
N VAL A 25 0.72 0.41 7.10
CA VAL A 25 0.80 -0.95 6.55
C VAL A 25 1.64 -1.88 7.43
N ASP A 26 2.85 -1.46 7.81
CA ASP A 26 3.78 -2.29 8.60
C ASP A 26 3.14 -2.78 9.91
N PRO A 27 2.40 -1.96 10.69
CA PRO A 27 1.80 -2.41 11.95
C PRO A 27 0.78 -3.54 11.81
N LEU A 28 0.15 -3.69 10.64
CA LEU A 28 -0.88 -4.71 10.38
C LEU A 28 -0.37 -5.85 9.50
N THR A 29 0.90 -5.81 9.07
CA THR A 29 1.46 -6.79 8.14
C THR A 29 1.52 -8.19 8.75
N GLU A 30 2.01 -8.33 9.98
CA GLU A 30 2.08 -9.63 10.66
C GLU A 30 0.67 -10.24 10.87
N GLU A 31 -0.28 -9.41 11.30
CA GLU A 31 -1.68 -9.82 11.46
C GLU A 31 -2.27 -10.29 10.13
N PHE A 32 -2.13 -9.48 9.07
CA PHE A 32 -2.65 -9.82 7.74
C PHE A 32 -2.06 -11.14 7.22
N LEU A 33 -0.76 -11.34 7.36
CA LEU A 33 -0.09 -12.56 6.90
C LEU A 33 -0.53 -13.79 7.72
N GLY A 34 -0.69 -13.64 9.04
CA GLY A 34 -1.16 -14.68 9.94
C GLY A 34 -2.56 -15.22 9.61
N GLN A 35 -3.39 -14.42 8.95
CA GLN A 35 -4.73 -14.82 8.49
C GLN A 35 -4.72 -15.68 7.23
N THR A 36 -3.56 -15.96 6.62
CA THR A 36 -3.48 -16.73 5.37
C THR A 36 -3.79 -18.20 5.59
N GLY A 37 -4.88 -18.69 4.97
CA GLY A 37 -5.28 -20.10 5.08
C GLY A 37 -5.88 -20.47 6.44
N ALA A 38 -6.12 -19.49 7.33
CA ALA A 38 -6.78 -19.71 8.62
C ALA A 38 -8.20 -20.28 8.44
N ASP A 39 -8.89 -19.87 7.38
CA ASP A 39 -10.24 -20.32 7.03
C ASP A 39 -10.26 -21.59 6.15
N GLY A 40 -9.11 -22.26 5.98
CA GLY A 40 -8.98 -23.49 5.18
C GLY A 40 -8.73 -23.28 3.69
N ASP A 41 -8.86 -22.05 3.18
CA ASP A 41 -8.47 -21.66 1.82
C ASP A 41 -7.41 -20.56 1.84
N ARG A 42 -6.22 -20.89 1.35
CA ARG A 42 -5.07 -19.96 1.28
C ARG A 42 -5.25 -18.85 0.24
N TRP A 43 -6.13 -19.05 -0.74
CA TRP A 43 -6.41 -18.12 -1.83
C TRP A 43 -7.57 -17.18 -1.52
N ALA A 44 -8.40 -17.53 -0.54
CA ALA A 44 -9.45 -16.66 -0.04
C ALA A 44 -8.86 -15.57 0.88
N LEU A 45 -9.45 -14.37 0.80
CA LEU A 45 -9.25 -13.34 1.80
C LEU A 45 -10.24 -13.59 2.94
N SER A 46 -9.72 -13.79 4.16
CA SER A 46 -10.57 -13.80 5.35
C SER A 46 -11.28 -12.46 5.52
N ALA A 47 -12.34 -12.44 6.33
CA ALA A 47 -13.07 -11.21 6.65
C ALA A 47 -12.11 -10.12 7.20
N ARG A 48 -11.18 -10.52 8.06
CA ARG A 48 -10.19 -9.61 8.66
C ARG A 48 -9.18 -9.09 7.64
N LYS A 49 -8.70 -9.94 6.72
CA LYS A 49 -7.83 -9.49 5.61
C LYS A 49 -8.53 -8.47 4.73
N THR A 50 -9.81 -8.70 4.43
CA THR A 50 -10.62 -7.79 3.62
C THR A 50 -10.76 -6.44 4.32
N GLU A 51 -11.07 -6.43 5.61
CA GLU A 51 -11.17 -5.21 6.42
C GLU A 51 -9.87 -4.38 6.40
N ILE A 52 -8.71 -5.01 6.68
CA ILE A 52 -7.39 -4.34 6.67
C ILE A 52 -7.11 -3.76 5.28
N MET A 53 -7.30 -4.57 4.23
CA MET A 53 -7.02 -4.17 2.86
C MET A 53 -7.90 -2.99 2.42
N ASP A 54 -9.20 -3.04 2.69
CA ASP A 54 -10.13 -1.99 2.26
C ASP A 54 -9.92 -0.70 3.06
N GLY A 55 -9.59 -0.79 4.35
CA GLY A 55 -9.18 0.35 5.16
C GLY A 55 -7.94 1.06 4.59
N HIS A 56 -6.88 0.31 4.30
CA HIS A 56 -5.67 0.87 3.69
C HIS A 56 -5.92 1.48 2.31
N LYS A 57 -6.75 0.85 1.46
CA LYS A 57 -7.12 1.41 0.15
C LYS A 57 -7.88 2.73 0.31
N ALA A 58 -8.80 2.82 1.27
CA ALA A 58 -9.56 4.04 1.51
C ALA A 58 -8.64 5.19 1.98
N GLU A 59 -7.72 4.91 2.90
CA GLU A 59 -6.73 5.90 3.37
C GLU A 59 -5.74 6.31 2.28
N ALA A 60 -5.25 5.36 1.47
CA ALA A 60 -4.34 5.67 0.36
C ALA A 60 -5.02 6.58 -0.68
N LYS A 61 -6.29 6.31 -1.01
CA LYS A 61 -7.09 7.18 -1.89
C LYS A 61 -7.26 8.58 -1.32
N SER A 62 -7.62 8.72 -0.04
CA SER A 62 -7.82 10.03 0.58
C SER A 62 -6.52 10.83 0.72
N ALA A 63 -5.37 10.14 0.84
CA ALA A 63 -4.04 10.74 0.85
C ALA A 63 -3.47 11.06 -0.53
N GLY A 64 -4.18 10.75 -1.63
CA GLY A 64 -3.68 10.93 -3.00
C GLY A 64 -2.59 9.93 -3.40
N LEU A 65 -2.45 8.81 -2.68
CA LEU A 65 -1.46 7.77 -2.95
C LEU A 65 -2.08 6.64 -3.78
N TRP A 66 -2.72 6.99 -4.90
CA TRP A 66 -3.55 6.07 -5.68
C TRP A 66 -3.31 6.20 -7.18
N ASN A 67 -3.46 5.11 -7.91
CA ASN A 67 -3.38 5.06 -9.39
C ASN A 67 -2.06 5.55 -10.03
N PHE A 68 -0.91 5.42 -9.35
CA PHE A 68 0.41 5.79 -9.91
C PHE A 68 0.79 5.06 -11.22
N PHE A 69 0.13 3.96 -11.54
CA PHE A 69 0.35 3.19 -12.77
C PHE A 69 -0.47 3.71 -13.97
N LEU A 70 -1.36 4.68 -13.76
CA LEU A 70 -2.09 5.33 -14.85
C LEU A 70 -1.23 6.43 -15.50
N THR A 71 -1.39 6.61 -16.80
CA THR A 71 -0.71 7.66 -17.57
C THR A 71 -1.13 9.07 -17.15
N GLU A 72 -2.39 9.25 -16.78
CA GLU A 72 -2.88 10.43 -16.08
C GLU A 72 -3.03 10.08 -14.60
N SER A 73 -1.96 10.34 -13.84
CA SER A 73 -1.96 10.12 -12.40
C SER A 73 -3.07 10.93 -11.75
N GLN A 74 -3.84 10.29 -10.86
CA GLN A 74 -4.79 10.98 -9.98
C GLN A 74 -4.20 11.25 -8.59
N GLY A 75 -2.88 11.09 -8.47
CA GLY A 75 -2.05 11.33 -7.29
C GLY A 75 -0.80 12.13 -7.60
#